data_AF-A0A2I1GJW7-F1
#
_entry.id   AF-A0A2I1GJW7-F1
#
_cell.length_a   1.000
_cell.length_b   1.000
_cell.length_c   1.000
_cell.angle_alpha   90.00
_cell.angle_beta   90.00
_cell.angle_gamma   90.00
#
_symmetry.space_group_name_H-M   'P 1'
#
loop_
_entity.id
_entity.type
_entity.pdbx_description
1 polymer ?
#
loop_
_entity_poly.entity_id
_entity_poly.type
_entity_poly.pdbx_seq_one_letter_code
_entity_poly.pdbx_strand_id
1 'polypeptide(L)'
;MIINLLENFTINDCALLLSVALMTYVAYYYYTYFTRVNPLPGPIPIPFIGNLPHIHWQFKGDAQMFYDYCHEKYGDIYEIYSTYAGVRSIVLCRKEYIENFLSERSAHWTRFPNFKGPDELGIEGKGLVFNNNFKSWIFNRLFFFTSHYVTEIY
;
A
#
# COMPACT_ATOMS: atom_id res chain seq x y z
N MET A 1 30.72 12.82 -27.43
CA MET A 1 29.57 13.63 -27.91
C MET A 1 28.57 13.92 -26.78
N ILE A 2 28.09 12.91 -26.04
CA ILE A 2 27.20 13.12 -24.87
C ILE A 2 27.93 13.84 -23.72
N ILE A 3 29.20 13.51 -23.46
CA ILE A 3 30.00 14.10 -22.38
C ILE A 3 30.21 15.62 -22.60
N ASN A 4 30.56 16.04 -23.82
CA ASN A 4 30.69 17.47 -24.18
C ASN A 4 29.36 18.25 -24.10
N LEU A 5 28.22 17.57 -24.15
CA LEU A 5 26.90 18.18 -24.01
C LEU A 5 26.58 18.49 -22.54
N LEU A 6 27.12 17.69 -21.62
CA LEU A 6 26.99 17.85 -20.16
C LEU A 6 27.97 18.89 -19.59
N GLU A 7 29.14 19.07 -20.21
CA GLU A 7 30.15 20.05 -19.78
C GLU A 7 29.70 21.51 -19.87
N ASN A 8 28.67 21.81 -20.68
CA ASN A 8 28.15 23.16 -20.88
C ASN A 8 26.91 23.50 -20.02
N PHE A 9 26.47 22.59 -19.15
CA PHE A 9 25.31 22.84 -18.30
C PHE A 9 25.65 23.80 -17.17
N THR A 10 25.01 24.96 -17.13
CA THR A 10 25.03 25.81 -15.95
C THR A 10 24.12 25.23 -14.87
N ILE A 11 24.30 25.64 -13.60
CA ILE A 11 23.43 25.22 -12.49
C ILE A 11 21.95 25.49 -12.79
N ASN A 12 21.65 26.60 -13.50
CA ASN A 12 20.31 26.96 -13.92
C ASN A 12 19.74 25.97 -14.94
N ASP A 13 20.55 25.51 -15.89
CA ASP A 13 20.12 24.53 -16.90
C ASP A 13 19.81 23.17 -16.25
N CYS A 14 20.61 22.77 -15.24
CA CYS A 14 20.34 21.58 -14.43
C CYS A 14 19.03 21.71 -13.64
N ALA A 15 18.80 22.87 -13.01
CA ALA A 15 17.57 23.14 -12.28
C ALA A 15 16.34 23.12 -13.21
N LEU A 16 16.45 23.69 -14.41
CA LEU A 16 15.41 23.64 -15.42
C LEU A 16 15.11 22.20 -15.86
N LEU A 17 16.12 21.41 -16.17
CA LEU A 17 15.93 19.99 -16.53
C LEU A 17 15.25 19.20 -15.40
N LEU A 18 15.67 19.40 -14.16
CA LEU A 18 15.05 18.76 -13.00
C LEU A 18 13.58 19.17 -12.85
N SER A 19 13.28 20.45 -13.05
CA SER A 19 11.89 20.95 -12.99
C SER A 19 11.01 20.34 -14.09
N VAL A 20 11.52 20.25 -15.32
CA VAL A 20 10.81 19.65 -16.45
C VAL A 20 10.60 18.16 -16.23
N ALA A 21 11.63 17.44 -15.75
CA ALA A 21 11.53 16.04 -15.40
C ALA A 21 10.49 15.78 -14.30
N LEU A 22 10.48 16.62 -13.25
CA LEU A 22 9.49 16.52 -12.17
C LEU A 22 8.08 16.80 -12.68
N MET A 23 7.87 17.86 -13.46
CA MET A 23 6.55 18.17 -14.04
C MET A 23 6.05 17.04 -14.95
N THR A 24 6.94 16.50 -15.79
CA THR A 24 6.62 15.37 -16.68
C THR A 24 6.24 14.13 -15.87
N TYR A 25 6.98 13.84 -14.80
CA TYR A 25 6.68 12.73 -13.91
C TYR A 25 5.32 12.90 -13.22
N VAL A 26 5.03 14.09 -12.67
CA VAL A 26 3.76 14.37 -12.00
C VAL A 26 2.59 14.27 -12.99
N ALA A 27 2.75 14.80 -14.19
CA ALA A 27 1.74 14.71 -15.25
C ALA A 27 1.49 13.25 -15.65
N TYR A 28 2.56 12.47 -15.85
CA TYR A 28 2.45 11.04 -16.15
C TYR A 28 1.74 10.27 -15.03
N TYR A 29 2.12 10.52 -13.78
CA TYR A 29 1.49 9.89 -12.61
C TYR A 29 -0.03 10.12 -12.60
N TYR A 30 -0.47 11.37 -12.74
CA TYR A 30 -1.90 11.68 -12.73
C TYR A 30 -2.62 11.21 -13.99
N TYR A 31 -1.97 11.23 -15.16
CA TYR A 31 -2.52 10.62 -16.37
C TYR A 31 -2.82 9.13 -16.14
N THR A 32 -1.84 8.37 -15.62
CA THR A 32 -2.02 6.95 -15.29
C THR A 32 -3.07 6.74 -14.20
N TYR A 33 -3.10 7.61 -13.18
CA TYR A 33 -4.10 7.55 -12.13
C TYR A 33 -5.51 7.71 -12.69
N PHE A 34 -5.80 8.78 -13.44
CA PHE A 34 -7.14 9.05 -13.96
C PHE A 34 -7.57 8.10 -15.09
N THR A 35 -6.64 7.44 -15.77
CA THR A 35 -6.92 6.44 -16.82
C THR A 35 -6.86 4.99 -16.35
N ARG A 36 -6.76 4.75 -15.02
CA ARG A 36 -6.67 3.41 -14.44
C ARG A 36 -7.92 2.56 -14.70
N VAL A 37 -7.71 1.25 -14.78
CA VAL A 37 -8.80 0.28 -14.91
C VAL A 37 -9.60 0.21 -13.60
N ASN A 38 -10.93 0.23 -13.72
CA ASN A 38 -11.87 0.15 -12.60
C ASN A 38 -11.60 1.21 -11.51
N PRO A 39 -11.77 2.51 -11.83
CA PRO A 39 -11.53 3.59 -10.87
C PRO A 39 -12.58 3.52 -9.75
N LEU A 40 -12.10 3.47 -8.51
CA LEU A 40 -12.95 3.59 -7.33
C LEU A 40 -12.82 5.01 -6.75
N PRO A 41 -13.85 5.51 -6.03
CA PRO A 41 -13.74 6.77 -5.32
C PRO A 41 -12.65 6.69 -4.25
N GLY A 42 -12.03 7.82 -3.93
CA GLY A 42 -10.99 7.89 -2.92
C GLY A 42 -10.28 9.25 -2.87
N PRO A 43 -9.47 9.50 -1.83
CA PRO A 43 -8.65 10.69 -1.74
C PRO A 43 -7.56 10.67 -2.80
N ILE A 44 -7.38 11.78 -3.52
CA ILE A 44 -6.39 11.90 -4.59
C ILE A 44 -4.98 11.73 -3.98
N PRO A 45 -4.21 10.74 -4.43
CA PRO A 45 -2.90 10.48 -3.86
C PRO A 45 -1.85 11.48 -4.37
N ILE A 46 -0.90 11.82 -3.48
CA ILE A 46 0.26 12.62 -3.86
C ILE A 46 1.31 11.68 -4.46
N PRO A 47 1.98 12.04 -5.57
CA PRO A 47 3.05 11.23 -6.14
C PRO A 47 4.12 10.87 -5.09
N PHE A 48 4.68 9.66 -5.19
CA PHE A 48 5.61 9.02 -4.23
C PHE A 48 5.06 8.69 -2.84
N ILE A 49 4.32 9.60 -2.20
CA ILE A 49 3.93 9.49 -0.78
C ILE A 49 2.47 9.04 -0.61
N GLY A 50 1.71 8.89 -1.69
CA GLY A 50 0.33 8.40 -1.65
C GLY A 50 -0.55 9.27 -0.75
N ASN A 51 -1.32 8.64 0.14
CA ASN A 51 -2.23 9.35 1.03
C ASN A 51 -1.69 9.65 2.44
N LEU A 52 -0.45 9.28 2.80
CA LEU A 52 0.12 9.61 4.12
C LEU A 52 0.06 11.09 4.50
N PRO A 53 0.30 12.05 3.59
CA PRO A 53 0.27 13.45 3.99
C PRO A 53 -1.12 13.90 4.42
N HIS A 54 -2.19 13.27 3.93
CA HIS A 54 -3.54 13.48 4.46
C HIS A 54 -3.61 13.05 5.92
N ILE A 55 -3.15 11.84 6.23
CA ILE A 55 -3.16 11.29 7.61
C ILE A 55 -2.34 12.20 8.54
N HIS A 56 -1.13 12.57 8.16
CA HIS A 56 -0.24 13.33 9.04
C HIS A 56 -0.58 14.81 9.13
N TRP A 57 -0.87 15.48 8.02
CA TRP A 57 -1.11 16.93 8.04
C TRP A 57 -2.56 17.29 8.33
N GLN A 58 -3.54 16.57 7.77
CA GLN A 58 -4.95 16.90 7.97
C GLN A 58 -5.49 16.29 9.27
N PHE A 59 -5.08 15.06 9.60
CA PHE A 59 -5.57 14.33 10.77
C PHE A 59 -4.55 14.20 11.90
N LYS A 60 -3.45 14.96 11.87
CA LYS A 60 -2.41 15.00 12.92
C LYS A 60 -1.84 13.63 13.29
N GLY A 61 -1.82 12.70 12.32
CA GLY A 61 -1.33 11.33 12.52
C GLY A 61 -2.41 10.32 12.95
N ASP A 62 -3.64 10.76 13.16
CA ASP A 62 -4.76 9.87 13.47
C ASP A 62 -5.26 9.17 12.19
N ALA A 63 -4.81 7.92 12.01
CA ALA A 63 -5.22 7.10 10.88
C ALA A 63 -6.70 6.69 10.97
N GLN A 64 -7.26 6.52 12.17
CA GLN A 64 -8.65 6.11 12.34
C GLN A 64 -9.58 7.22 11.86
N MET A 65 -9.33 8.47 12.30
CA MET A 65 -10.08 9.62 11.81
C MET A 65 -10.01 9.78 10.28
N PHE A 66 -8.86 9.48 9.66
CA PHE A 66 -8.72 9.49 8.21
C PHE A 66 -9.62 8.45 7.53
N TYR A 67 -9.66 7.22 8.05
CA TYR A 67 -10.52 6.16 7.50
C TYR A 67 -12.01 6.45 7.73
N ASP A 68 -12.37 7.01 8.89
CA ASP A 68 -13.75 7.43 9.19
C ASP A 68 -14.20 8.53 8.21
N TYR A 69 -13.36 9.54 7.97
CA TYR A 69 -13.60 10.57 6.96
C TYR A 69 -13.73 9.98 5.55
N CYS A 70 -12.87 9.03 5.18
CA CYS A 70 -12.93 8.41 3.86
C CYS A 70 -14.21 7.59 3.69
N HIS A 71 -14.64 6.88 4.73
CA HIS A 71 -15.89 6.14 4.72
C HIS A 71 -17.10 7.09 4.59
N GLU A 72 -17.14 8.17 5.37
CA GLU A 72 -18.22 9.17 5.30
C GLU A 72 -18.30 9.81 3.90
N LYS A 73 -17.15 10.10 3.29
CA LYS A 73 -17.07 10.83 2.02
C LYS A 73 -17.24 9.94 0.78
N TYR A 74 -16.68 8.74 0.80
CA TYR A 74 -16.57 7.86 -0.37
C TYR A 74 -17.43 6.59 -0.26
N GLY A 75 -18.01 6.32 0.91
CA GLY A 75 -18.93 5.22 1.17
C GLY A 75 -18.24 3.92 1.60
N ASP A 76 -18.91 2.79 1.34
CA ASP A 76 -18.50 1.46 1.82
C ASP A 76 -17.28 0.87 1.11
N ILE A 77 -16.98 1.34 -0.10
CA ILE A 77 -15.87 0.87 -0.94
C ILE A 77 -15.16 2.09 -1.50
N TYR A 78 -13.88 2.21 -1.18
CA TYR A 78 -13.02 3.25 -1.72
C TYR A 78 -11.59 2.74 -1.86
N GLU A 79 -10.76 3.51 -2.57
CA GLU A 79 -9.35 3.21 -2.72
C GLU A 79 -8.48 4.25 -2.02
N ILE A 80 -7.35 3.78 -1.48
CA ILE A 80 -6.27 4.61 -0.99
C ILE A 80 -4.97 4.11 -1.60
N TYR A 81 -3.96 4.97 -1.66
CA TYR A 81 -2.62 4.61 -2.09
C TYR A 81 -1.72 4.58 -0.87
N SER A 82 -1.32 3.35 -0.53
CA SER A 82 -0.41 3.08 0.56
C SER A 82 1.01 3.52 0.21
N THR A 83 1.77 3.79 1.25
CA THR A 83 3.05 4.50 1.19
C THR A 83 4.23 3.59 1.09
N TYR A 84 4.02 2.32 1.42
CA TYR A 84 4.92 1.28 1.03
C TYR A 84 4.62 0.93 -0.43
N ALA A 85 5.47 1.43 -1.33
CA ALA A 85 5.52 1.12 -2.77
C ALA A 85 4.43 1.73 -3.67
N GLY A 86 3.66 2.72 -3.21
CA GLY A 86 2.63 3.36 -4.04
C GLY A 86 1.53 2.41 -4.48
N VAL A 87 1.30 1.36 -3.68
CA VAL A 87 0.35 0.29 -4.00
C VAL A 87 -1.06 0.79 -3.76
N ARG A 88 -1.91 0.63 -4.77
CA ARG A 88 -3.36 0.84 -4.67
C ARG A 88 -3.94 -0.20 -3.72
N SER A 89 -4.59 0.26 -2.66
CA SER A 89 -5.32 -0.56 -1.70
C SER A 89 -6.81 -0.23 -1.78
N ILE A 90 -7.64 -1.27 -1.87
CA ILE A 90 -9.09 -1.13 -1.84
C ILE A 90 -9.53 -1.37 -0.40
N VAL A 91 -10.24 -0.41 0.17
CA VAL A 91 -10.77 -0.48 1.53
C VAL A 91 -12.24 -0.90 1.45
N LEU A 92 -12.59 -1.90 2.25
CA LEU A 92 -13.94 -2.45 2.36
C LEU A 92 -14.45 -2.19 3.77
N CYS A 93 -15.48 -1.36 3.92
CA CYS A 93 -16.05 -1.00 5.23
C CYS A 93 -17.30 -1.82 5.59
N ARG A 94 -17.91 -2.48 4.61
CA ARG A 94 -19.17 -3.21 4.80
C ARG A 94 -18.94 -4.70 5.11
N LYS A 95 -19.65 -5.18 6.13
CA LYS A 95 -19.52 -6.54 6.70
C LYS A 95 -19.64 -7.64 5.64
N GLU A 96 -20.64 -7.55 4.76
CA GLU A 96 -20.91 -8.58 3.76
C GLU A 96 -19.74 -8.76 2.77
N TYR A 97 -19.01 -7.69 2.45
CA TYR A 97 -17.82 -7.78 1.59
C TYR A 97 -16.66 -8.44 2.33
N ILE A 98 -16.49 -8.11 3.60
CA ILE A 98 -15.45 -8.70 4.46
C ILE A 98 -15.71 -10.19 4.66
N GLU A 99 -16.95 -10.59 4.94
CA GLU A 99 -17.31 -12.01 5.11
C GLU A 99 -17.07 -12.81 3.82
N ASN A 100 -17.45 -12.26 2.66
CA ASN A 100 -17.17 -12.90 1.38
C ASN A 100 -15.66 -13.02 1.11
N PHE A 101 -14.89 -11.96 1.42
CA PHE A 101 -13.45 -11.93 1.23
C PHE A 101 -12.69 -12.88 2.16
N LEU A 102 -13.15 -13.01 3.42
CA LEU A 102 -12.54 -13.88 4.42
C LEU A 102 -13.08 -15.32 4.39
N SER A 103 -14.05 -15.61 3.52
CA SER A 103 -14.65 -16.94 3.41
C SER A 103 -13.63 -18.00 3.00
N GLU A 104 -13.86 -19.25 3.43
CA GLU A 104 -13.01 -20.40 3.07
C GLU A 104 -13.01 -20.72 1.56
N ARG A 105 -13.90 -20.10 0.80
CA ARG A 105 -14.00 -20.26 -0.65
C ARG A 105 -13.32 -19.12 -1.40
N SER A 106 -12.86 -18.09 -0.69
CA SER A 106 -12.16 -16.98 -1.32
C SER A 106 -10.86 -17.47 -1.96
N ALA A 107 -10.47 -16.91 -3.10
CA ALA A 107 -9.14 -17.13 -3.66
C ALA A 107 -8.09 -16.17 -3.04
N HIS A 108 -8.50 -15.36 -2.06
CA HIS A 108 -7.77 -14.18 -1.57
C HIS A 108 -7.15 -14.42 -0.19
N TRP A 109 -6.38 -15.50 -0.06
CA TRP A 109 -5.77 -15.91 1.21
C TRP A 109 -4.52 -15.12 1.61
N THR A 110 -3.88 -14.48 0.63
CA THR A 110 -2.66 -13.69 0.83
C THR A 110 -2.97 -12.47 1.69
N ARG A 111 -2.41 -12.43 2.91
CA ARG A 111 -2.68 -11.37 3.90
C ARG A 111 -1.87 -10.10 3.66
N PHE A 112 -0.65 -10.26 3.12
CA PHE A 112 0.25 -9.16 2.84
C PHE A 112 0.81 -9.31 1.42
N PRO A 113 0.85 -8.25 0.60
CA PRO A 113 1.53 -8.31 -0.68
C PRO A 113 3.01 -8.66 -0.49
N ASN A 114 3.63 -9.27 -1.50
CA ASN A 114 5.07 -9.46 -1.50
C ASN A 114 5.75 -8.10 -1.77
N PHE A 115 6.62 -7.66 -0.87
CA PHE A 115 7.50 -6.52 -1.05
C PHE A 115 8.86 -6.85 -0.46
N LYS A 116 9.91 -6.11 -0.87
CA LYS A 116 11.30 -6.45 -0.54
C LYS A 116 11.62 -6.42 0.96
N GLY A 117 10.89 -5.65 1.76
CA GLY A 117 11.19 -5.49 3.20
C GLY A 117 11.21 -6.81 3.99
N PRO A 118 10.14 -7.63 3.95
CA PRO A 118 10.13 -8.95 4.58
C PRO A 118 11.23 -9.90 4.12
N ASP A 119 11.61 -9.84 2.84
CA ASP A 119 12.71 -10.64 2.28
C ASP A 119 14.05 -10.19 2.86
N GLU A 120 14.31 -8.88 2.85
CA GLU A 120 15.53 -8.27 3.43
C GLU A 120 15.68 -8.55 4.93
N LEU A 121 14.56 -8.60 5.66
CA LEU A 121 14.54 -8.96 7.08
C LEU A 121 14.59 -10.48 7.32
N GLY A 122 14.57 -11.29 6.26
CA GLY A 122 14.59 -12.76 6.34
C GLY A 122 13.34 -13.36 6.99
N ILE A 123 12.23 -12.62 7.02
CA ILE A 123 10.94 -13.02 7.63
C ILE A 123 9.86 -13.33 6.58
N GLU A 124 10.15 -13.11 5.30
CA GLU A 124 9.26 -13.53 4.21
C GLU A 124 8.97 -15.03 4.28
N GLY A 125 7.71 -15.40 4.12
CA GLY A 125 7.29 -16.81 4.14
C GLY A 125 7.34 -17.45 5.53
N LYS A 126 7.69 -16.70 6.59
CA LYS A 126 7.84 -17.22 7.96
C LYS A 126 6.78 -16.66 8.91
N GLY A 127 6.51 -17.41 9.97
CA GLY A 127 5.52 -17.04 10.98
C GLY A 127 4.10 -17.03 10.43
N LEU A 128 3.29 -16.07 10.90
CA LEU A 128 1.87 -15.92 10.54
C LEU A 128 1.56 -14.68 9.69
N VAL A 129 2.31 -13.59 9.89
CA VAL A 129 1.98 -12.26 9.33
C VAL A 129 2.50 -12.10 7.90
N PHE A 130 3.77 -12.44 7.66
CA PHE A 130 4.43 -12.33 6.35
C PHE A 130 4.55 -13.68 5.63
N ASN A 131 3.76 -14.67 6.05
CA ASN A 131 3.77 -16.01 5.46
C ASN A 131 2.66 -16.16 4.41
N ASN A 132 3.04 -15.97 3.16
CA ASN A 132 2.16 -16.15 2.02
C ASN A 132 2.10 -17.59 1.50
N ASN A 133 2.88 -18.53 2.09
CA ASN A 133 2.78 -19.95 1.79
C ASN A 133 1.64 -20.56 2.61
N PHE A 134 0.50 -20.81 1.95
CA PHE A 134 -0.71 -21.31 2.60
C PHE A 134 -0.50 -22.58 3.43
N LYS A 135 0.28 -23.56 2.94
CA LYS A 135 0.53 -24.82 3.67
C LYS A 135 1.35 -24.58 4.93
N SER A 136 2.44 -23.81 4.81
CA SER A 136 3.28 -23.45 5.96
C SER A 136 2.50 -22.59 6.96
N TRP A 137 1.66 -21.67 6.47
CA TRP A 137 0.86 -20.79 7.29
C TRP A 137 -0.17 -21.56 8.12
N ILE A 138 -0.90 -22.53 7.54
CA ILE A 138 -1.83 -23.39 8.29
C ILE A 138 -1.11 -24.12 9.41
N PHE A 139 0.03 -24.74 9.10
CA PHE A 139 0.82 -25.48 10.08
C PHE A 139 1.28 -24.57 11.22
N ASN A 140 1.88 -23.42 10.90
CA ASN A 140 2.33 -22.45 11.89
C ASN A 140 1.15 -21.96 12.74
N ARG A 141 0.00 -21.67 12.13
CA ARG A 141 -1.20 -21.22 12.82
C ARG A 141 -1.68 -22.24 13.84
N LEU A 142 -1.79 -23.51 13.43
CA LEU A 142 -2.19 -24.60 14.32
C LEU A 142 -1.23 -24.71 15.51
N PHE A 143 0.08 -24.72 15.26
CA PHE A 143 1.10 -24.79 16.31
C PHE A 143 1.01 -23.63 17.31
N PHE A 144 0.85 -22.39 16.83
CA PHE A 144 0.70 -21.22 17.69
C PHE A 144 -0.53 -21.32 18.59
N PHE A 145 -1.67 -21.75 18.07
CA PHE A 145 -2.87 -21.89 18.89
C PHE A 145 -2.75 -23.05 19.88
N THR A 146 -2.27 -24.22 19.47
CA THR A 146 -2.16 -25.38 20.37
C THR A 146 -1.18 -25.14 21.51
N SER A 147 -0.06 -24.45 21.26
CA SER A 147 0.91 -24.09 22.30
C SER A 147 0.33 -23.11 23.32
N HIS A 148 -0.48 -22.15 22.89
CA HIS A 148 -1.14 -21.20 23.79
C HIS A 148 -2.14 -21.89 24.73
N TYR A 149 -2.95 -22.83 24.22
CA TYR A 149 -3.89 -23.59 25.06
C TYR A 149 -3.19 -24.45 26.11
N VAL A 150 -1.99 -24.97 25.82
CA VAL A 150 -1.21 -25.76 26.79
C VAL A 150 -0.68 -24.88 27.93
N THR A 151 -0.39 -23.60 27.66
CA THR A 151 0.09 -22.66 28.69
C THR A 151 -0.99 -22.09 29.61
N GLU A 152 -2.26 -22.12 29.24
CA GLU A 152 -3.37 -21.65 30.09
C GLU A 152 -3.94 -22.74 31.02
N ILE A 153 -3.51 -23.99 30.86
CA ILE A 153 -3.98 -25.14 31.65
C ILE A 153 -3.06 -25.42 32.87
N TYR A 154 -2.01 -24.62 33.07
CA TYR A 154 -1.12 -24.64 34.25
C TYR A 154 -1.17 -23.32 34.99
#